data_AF-A0A0H4A2M4-F1
#
_entry.id   AF-A0A0H4A2M4-F1
#
_cell.length_a   1.000
_cell.length_b   1.000
_cell.length_c   1.000
_cell.angle_alpha   90.00
_cell.angle_beta   90.00
_cell.angle_gamma   90.00
#
_symmetry.space_group_name_H-M   'P 1'
#
loop_
_entity.id
_entity.type
_entity.pdbx_description
1 polymer ?
#
loop_
_entity_poly.entity_id
_entity_poly.type
_entity_poly.pdbx_seq_one_letter_code
_entity_poly.pdbx_strand_id
1 'polypeptide(L)'
;MNDQLTPINKDHLKKLIRAELEPTWFDKQLPNPDMSWVTPAVFEILFTELITHTRGNQSKSARILGINRGSFSKKLNLITTRKFGLYESQ
;
A
#
# COMPACT_ATOMS: atom_id res chain seq x y z
N MET A 1 -0.08 -31.44 7.89
CA MET A 1 -0.65 -30.30 8.64
C MET A 1 -0.38 -29.07 7.80
N ASN A 2 -1.43 -28.41 7.29
CA ASN A 2 -1.29 -27.17 6.54
C ASN A 2 -1.00 -26.05 7.53
N ASP A 3 0.29 -25.76 7.76
CA ASP A 3 0.66 -24.47 8.30
C ASP A 3 0.18 -23.42 7.30
N GLN A 4 -0.91 -22.74 7.63
CA GLN A 4 -1.32 -21.54 6.93
C GLN A 4 -0.18 -20.54 7.08
N LEU A 5 0.78 -20.54 6.14
CA LEU A 5 1.70 -19.44 5.96
C LEU A 5 0.81 -18.22 5.75
N THR A 6 0.70 -17.38 6.78
CA THR A 6 0.05 -16.09 6.60
C THR A 6 0.85 -15.38 5.52
N PRO A 7 0.25 -15.04 4.36
CA PRO A 7 0.99 -14.56 3.20
C PRO A 7 1.72 -13.23 3.47
N ILE A 8 1.43 -12.59 4.61
CA ILE A 8 2.06 -11.37 5.08
C ILE A 8 2.48 -11.58 6.53
N ASN A 9 3.79 -11.58 6.79
CA ASN A 9 4.33 -11.54 8.13
C ASN A 9 4.09 -10.15 8.75
N LYS A 10 3.01 -10.01 9.52
CA LYS A 10 2.58 -8.74 10.12
C LYS A 10 3.65 -8.13 11.03
N ASP A 11 4.41 -8.95 11.74
CA ASP A 11 5.43 -8.45 12.67
C ASP A 11 6.66 -7.94 11.93
N HIS A 12 7.01 -8.58 10.81
CA HIS A 12 8.05 -8.08 9.92
C HIS A 12 7.66 -6.74 9.31
N LEU A 13 6.42 -6.60 8.81
CA LEU A 13 5.93 -5.32 8.29
C LEU A 13 5.97 -4.21 9.35
N LYS A 14 5.52 -4.50 10.58
CA LYS A 14 5.60 -3.55 11.70
C LYS A 14 7.05 -3.13 12.01
N LYS A 15 8.00 -4.07 11.97
CA LYS A 15 9.42 -3.78 12.18
C LYS A 15 9.96 -2.83 11.11
N LEU A 16 9.62 -3.08 9.84
CA LEU A 16 10.03 -2.21 8.73
C LEU A 16 9.42 -0.80 8.85
N ILE A 17 8.12 -0.69 9.12
CA ILE A 17 7.47 0.61 9.32
C ILE A 17 8.09 1.36 10.50
N ARG A 18 8.39 0.67 11.62
CA ARG A 18 9.07 1.30 12.77
C ARG A 18 10.46 1.81 12.42
N ALA A 19 11.25 1.03 11.67
CA ALA A 19 12.59 1.44 11.26
C ALA A 19 12.55 2.70 10.39
N GLU A 20 11.59 2.80 9.48
CA GLU A 20 11.40 3.99 8.62
C GLU A 20 11.00 5.24 9.42
N LEU A 21 10.23 5.06 10.50
CA LEU A 21 9.72 6.16 11.33
C LEU A 21 10.66 6.57 12.46
N GLU A 22 11.62 5.74 12.84
CA GLU A 22 12.54 5.99 13.96
C GLU A 22 13.26 7.35 13.88
N PRO A 23 13.71 7.82 12.69
CA PRO A 23 14.30 9.15 12.55
C PRO A 23 13.35 10.31 12.87
N THR A 24 12.03 10.10 12.72
CA THR A 24 10.99 11.12 12.97
C THR A 24 10.54 11.17 14.42
N TRP A 25 10.91 10.18 15.25
CA TRP A 25 10.51 10.10 16.66
C TRP A 25 11.25 11.08 17.57
N PHE A 26 12.43 11.52 17.16
CA PHE A 26 13.25 12.48 17.91
C PHE A 26 13.14 13.91 17.37
N ASP A 27 12.24 14.14 16.41
CA ASP A 27 12.00 15.48 15.90
C ASP A 27 11.24 16.31 16.94
N LYS A 28 11.93 17.30 17.52
CA LYS A 28 11.43 18.09 18.67
C LYS A 28 10.18 18.92 18.36
N GLN A 29 9.80 19.03 17.08
CA GLN A 29 8.66 19.83 16.63
C GLN A 29 7.32 19.09 16.69
N LEU A 30 7.32 17.75 16.69
CA LEU A 30 6.10 16.95 16.66
C LEU A 30 6.14 15.86 17.74
N PRO A 31 5.13 15.78 18.63
CA PRO A 31 5.11 14.80 19.71
C PRO A 31 4.93 13.35 19.23
N ASN A 32 4.57 13.14 17.96
CA ASN A 32 4.36 11.83 17.35
C ASN A 32 4.89 11.82 15.91
N PRO A 33 5.36 10.67 15.40
CA PRO A 33 5.67 10.50 13.97
C PRO A 33 4.45 10.79 13.10
N ASP A 34 4.66 11.42 11.95
CA ASP A 34 3.62 11.50 10.92
C ASP A 34 3.36 10.11 10.32
N MET A 35 2.12 9.65 10.47
CA MET A 35 1.63 8.36 9.96
C MET A 35 0.72 8.51 8.74
N SER A 36 0.43 9.74 8.31
CA SER A 36 -0.55 10.03 7.26
C SER A 36 -0.20 9.39 5.92
N TRP A 37 1.09 9.18 5.66
CA TRP A 37 1.63 8.59 4.43
C TRP A 37 1.58 7.05 4.39
N VAL A 38 1.55 6.38 5.56
CA VAL A 38 1.73 4.91 5.66
C VAL A 38 0.61 4.17 4.95
N THR A 39 -0.64 4.55 5.23
CA THR A 39 -1.81 3.90 4.64
C THR A 39 -1.88 4.11 3.11
N PRO A 40 -1.71 5.35 2.58
CA PRO A 40 -1.55 5.58 1.16
C PRO A 40 -0.46 4.72 0.50
N ALA A 41 0.74 4.66 1.08
CA ALA A 41 1.88 3.91 0.52
C ALA A 41 1.60 2.40 0.47
N VAL A 42 1.07 1.83 1.56
CA VAL A 42 0.73 0.41 1.62
C VAL A 42 -0.36 0.07 0.60
N PHE A 43 -1.37 0.92 0.43
CA PHE A 43 -2.41 0.68 -0.57
C PHE A 43 -1.88 0.79 -2.00
N GLU A 44 -0.99 1.73 -2.28
CA GLU A 44 -0.38 1.86 -3.60
C GLU A 44 0.40 0.60 -3.99
N ILE A 45 1.24 0.11 -3.09
CA ILE A 45 2.00 -1.14 -3.28
C ILE A 45 1.03 -2.30 -3.51
N LEU A 46 0.05 -2.47 -2.62
CA LEU A 46 -0.87 -3.59 -2.65
C LEU A 46 -1.69 -3.64 -3.95
N PHE A 47 -2.24 -2.50 -4.39
CA PHE A 47 -3.04 -2.43 -5.61
C PHE A 47 -2.20 -2.64 -6.87
N THR A 48 -0.98 -2.09 -6.90
CA THR A 48 -0.03 -2.25 -8.01
C THR A 48 0.43 -3.70 -8.15
N GLU A 49 0.78 -4.34 -7.03
CA GLU A 49 1.20 -5.73 -7.04
C GLU A 49 0.06 -6.64 -7.45
N LEU A 50 -1.15 -6.40 -6.94
CA LEU A 50 -2.30 -7.23 -7.28
C LEU A 50 -2.77 -7.10 -8.72
N ILE A 51 -2.67 -5.93 -9.34
CA ILE A 51 -3.01 -5.80 -10.76
C ILE A 51 -1.93 -6.43 -11.64
N THR A 52 -0.67 -6.38 -11.23
CA THR A 52 0.46 -7.03 -11.92
C THR A 52 0.35 -8.55 -11.83
N HIS A 53 0.17 -9.09 -10.62
CA HIS A 53 0.00 -10.52 -10.34
C HIS A 53 -1.20 -11.12 -11.10
N THR A 54 -2.28 -10.36 -11.27
CA THR A 54 -3.47 -10.82 -12.04
C THR A 54 -3.43 -10.44 -13.51
N ARG A 55 -2.30 -9.90 -14.01
CA ARG A 55 -2.09 -9.51 -15.41
C ARG A 55 -3.17 -8.55 -15.93
N GLY A 56 -3.49 -7.53 -15.16
CA GLY A 56 -4.50 -6.52 -15.53
C GLY A 56 -5.94 -6.89 -15.21
N ASN A 57 -6.21 -8.09 -14.67
CA ASN A 57 -7.58 -8.52 -14.37
C ASN A 57 -8.10 -7.89 -13.07
N GLN A 58 -8.73 -6.71 -13.20
CA GLN A 58 -9.32 -5.97 -12.09
C GLN A 58 -10.37 -6.77 -11.29
N SER A 59 -11.17 -7.61 -11.96
CA SER A 59 -12.17 -8.44 -11.28
C SER A 59 -11.50 -9.47 -10.36
N LYS A 60 -10.40 -10.10 -10.82
CA LYS A 60 -9.62 -11.04 -10.03
C LYS A 60 -8.89 -10.35 -8.89
N SER A 61 -8.30 -9.17 -9.11
CA SER A 61 -7.64 -8.39 -8.06
C SER A 61 -8.61 -7.93 -6.98
N ALA A 62 -9.78 -7.40 -7.37
CA ALA A 62 -10.82 -6.98 -6.45
C ALA A 62 -11.35 -8.15 -5.60
N ARG A 63 -11.52 -9.33 -6.22
CA ARG A 63 -11.90 -10.56 -5.54
C ARG A 63 -10.86 -10.99 -4.50
N ILE A 64 -9.56 -10.91 -4.83
CA ILE A 64 -8.47 -11.24 -3.88
C ILE A 64 -8.50 -10.30 -2.67
N LEU A 65 -8.79 -9.01 -2.88
CA LEU A 65 -8.92 -8.03 -1.79
C LEU A 65 -10.24 -8.10 -1.02
N GLY A 66 -11.21 -8.89 -1.49
CA GLY A 66 -12.55 -8.90 -0.90
C GLY A 66 -13.31 -7.57 -1.06
N ILE A 67 -13.02 -6.80 -2.11
CA ILE A 67 -13.72 -5.54 -2.40
C ILE A 67 -14.46 -5.61 -3.74
N ASN A 68 -15.39 -4.67 -3.94
CA ASN A 68 -16.07 -4.58 -5.23
C ASN A 68 -15.11 -4.06 -6.34
N ARG A 69 -15.33 -4.50 -7.58
CA ARG A 69 -14.50 -4.11 -8.74
C ARG A 69 -14.49 -2.59 -8.97
N GLY A 70 -15.62 -1.92 -8.77
CA GLY A 70 -15.73 -0.46 -8.99
C GLY A 70 -14.82 0.35 -8.05
N SER A 71 -14.80 0.00 -6.77
CA SER A 71 -13.90 0.55 -5.76
C SER A 71 -12.45 0.24 -6.10
N PHE A 72 -12.16 -0.98 -6.57
CA PHE A 72 -10.82 -1.33 -7.02
C PHE A 72 -10.36 -0.43 -8.16
N SER A 73 -11.19 -0.30 -9.20
CA SER A 73 -10.94 0.52 -10.37
C SER A 73 -10.75 2.00 -10.03
N LYS A 74 -11.62 2.58 -9.18
CA LYS A 74 -11.49 3.97 -8.70
C LYS A 74 -10.15 4.22 -8.00
N LYS A 75 -9.76 3.31 -7.09
CA LYS A 75 -8.50 3.44 -6.34
C LYS A 75 -7.28 3.27 -7.26
N LEU A 76 -7.33 2.30 -8.19
CA LEU A 76 -6.27 2.09 -9.18
C LEU A 76 -6.09 3.32 -10.06
N ASN A 77 -7.19 3.90 -10.57
CA ASN A 77 -7.11 5.13 -11.37
C ASN A 77 -6.50 6.29 -10.58
N LEU A 78 -6.88 6.46 -9.30
CA LEU A 78 -6.28 7.49 -8.45
C LEU A 78 -4.77 7.31 -8.29
N ILE A 79 -4.31 6.06 -8.08
CA ILE A 79 -2.89 5.72 -7.98
C ILE A 79 -2.17 6.01 -9.30
N THR A 80 -2.74 5.56 -10.41
CA THR A 80 -2.19 5.75 -11.76
C THR A 80 -2.08 7.24 -12.10
N THR A 81 -3.15 8.02 -11.89
CA THR A 81 -3.15 9.47 -12.12
C THR A 81 -2.14 10.20 -11.23
N ARG A 82 -1.97 9.80 -9.97
CA ARG A 82 -0.93 10.38 -9.10
C ARG A 82 0.47 10.07 -9.61
N LYS A 83 0.75 8.83 -10.01
CA LYS A 83 2.05 8.48 -10.60
C LYS A 83 2.32 9.31 -11.86
N PHE A 84 1.39 9.36 -12.80
CA PHE A 84 1.60 10.11 -14.05
C PHE A 84 1.63 11.64 -13.84
N GLY A 85 0.84 12.19 -12.92
CA GLY A 85 0.90 13.63 -12.59
C GLY A 85 2.20 14.05 -11.88
N LEU A 86 2.85 13.12 -11.16
CA LEU A 86 4.19 13.35 -10.61
C LEU A 86 5.30 13.33 -11.68
N TYR A 87 5.11 12.59 -12.78
CA TYR A 87 6.08 12.54 -13.89
C TYR A 87 6.05 13.78 -14.81
N GLU A 88 4.95 14.52 -14.88
CA GLU A 88 4.87 15.76 -15.69
C GLU A 88 5.36 17.02 -14.94
N SER A 89 5.78 16.89 -13.69
CA SER A 89 6.20 18.01 -12.84
C SER A 89 7.72 18.06 -12.57
N GLN A 90 8.54 17.29 -13.31
CA GLN A 90 10.01 17.29 -13.20
C GLN A 90 10.70 17.97 -14.37
#